data_AF-A0AAC9P0Z0-F1
#
_entry.id   AF-A0AAC9P0Z0-F1
#
_cell.length_a   1.000
_cell.length_b   1.000
_cell.length_c   1.000
_cell.angle_alpha   90.00
_cell.angle_beta   90.00
_cell.angle_gamma   90.00
#
_symmetry.space_group_name_H-M   'P 1'
#
loop_
_entity.id
_entity.type
_entity.pdbx_description
1 polymer ?
#
loop_
_entity_poly.entity_id
_entity_poly.type
_entity_poly.pdbx_seq_one_letter_code
_entity_poly.pdbx_strand_id
1 'polypeptide(L)'
;MQRHRHRTATFSLAVLVLPLVVGLPLAVWLDLRGLSTRMMQGEATEIGVLIDEMRTYYANDVLGRLDGESHGEDAPMPTAMSIELGKRISARDGAVKIRIFSDFPFRKRAGHPIDAFEQTALEQLRQDAARPVVDVSGTLVDRTVRIATPIVMGPACVACHNSHPDSPKQNWRVGDVRGVQEVTVRRPIEASIFSFQSLLVYFAVVAACGLAFIRMQSRQAAVIRHMNGELAQANAFLGTVSAKIARYLSPQVYRSIFSGAKEVAITAERKKLTIFFSDIKDFTALTERLQPEDLTALLNEYFTEMSVIALRHGATIDKFVGDAILLFFGDPDTRGVREDAAAAVRMALDMQAALGRLNAEWRKRGLAEPLEVRMGINTGFCHVGNFGSDNRMDYTIIGAEANLAARLQAVAQPGSIVISYETYALVRDIVEAEALAPIAVKGVSRAVVPYVVRGLSGAAEADVIHGQVQGLDLFLDIKALDAGSAGETRRLLEKALTALETRAGRERPRAM
;
A
#
# COMPACT_ATOMS: atom_id res chain seq x y z
N MET A 1 -1.43 -0.11 -5.03
CA MET A 1 -0.55 1.08 -4.92
C MET A 1 0.84 0.82 -4.32
N GLN A 2 1.00 0.03 -3.25
CA GLN A 2 2.33 -0.21 -2.62
C GLN A 2 3.37 -0.91 -3.51
N ARG A 3 2.98 -1.87 -4.36
CA ARG A 3 3.90 -2.53 -5.32
C ARG A 3 4.52 -1.56 -6.34
N HIS A 4 3.80 -0.51 -6.70
CA HIS A 4 4.26 0.48 -7.69
C HIS A 4 5.25 1.47 -7.08
N ARG A 5 5.04 1.90 -5.83
CA ARG A 5 5.94 2.79 -5.07
C ARG A 5 7.31 2.16 -4.77
N HIS A 6 7.39 0.84 -4.61
CA HIS A 6 8.67 0.16 -4.34
C HIS A 6 9.48 -0.15 -5.59
N ARG A 7 8.83 -0.50 -6.71
CA ARG A 7 9.53 -0.57 -8.01
C ARG A 7 10.14 0.77 -8.36
N THR A 8 9.45 1.88 -8.12
CA THR A 8 10.02 3.21 -8.33
C THR A 8 11.20 3.48 -7.40
N ALA A 9 11.16 3.09 -6.11
CA ALA A 9 12.26 3.37 -5.18
C ALA A 9 13.57 2.61 -5.49
N THR A 10 13.50 1.31 -5.81
CA THR A 10 14.70 0.54 -6.23
C THR A 10 15.19 0.97 -7.61
N PHE A 11 14.28 1.34 -8.51
CA PHE A 11 14.64 1.90 -9.82
C PHE A 11 15.29 3.28 -9.67
N SER A 12 14.81 4.14 -8.77
CA SER A 12 15.39 5.46 -8.49
C SER A 12 16.79 5.36 -7.89
N LEU A 13 17.04 4.40 -7.00
CA LEU A 13 18.38 4.20 -6.43
C LEU A 13 19.35 3.64 -7.49
N ALA A 14 18.90 2.70 -8.32
CA ALA A 14 19.71 2.17 -9.42
C ALA A 14 20.03 3.26 -10.46
N VAL A 15 19.06 4.12 -10.80
CA VAL A 15 19.25 5.25 -11.72
C VAL A 15 20.20 6.31 -11.16
N LEU A 16 20.32 6.46 -9.84
CA LEU A 16 21.27 7.38 -9.20
C LEU A 16 22.68 6.80 -9.05
N VAL A 17 22.80 5.49 -8.79
CA VAL A 17 24.08 4.84 -8.52
C VAL A 17 24.79 4.42 -9.81
N LEU A 18 24.06 4.02 -10.86
CA LEU A 18 24.66 3.59 -12.13
C LEU A 18 25.51 4.69 -12.81
N PRO A 19 25.06 5.97 -12.87
CA PRO A 19 25.87 7.06 -13.42
C PRO A 19 27.12 7.35 -12.57
N LEU A 20 27.07 7.13 -11.25
CA LEU A 20 28.25 7.28 -10.39
C LEU A 20 29.26 6.15 -10.59
N VAL A 21 28.77 4.90 -10.71
CA VAL A 21 29.61 3.71 -10.92
C VAL A 21 30.27 3.70 -12.31
N VAL A 22 29.58 4.20 -13.34
CA VAL A 22 30.10 4.23 -14.72
C VAL A 22 30.77 5.58 -15.06
N GLY A 23 30.19 6.68 -14.58
CA GLY A 23 30.63 8.03 -14.94
C GLY A 23 31.96 8.41 -14.32
N LEU A 24 32.25 7.98 -13.08
CA LEU A 24 33.52 8.32 -12.42
C LEU A 24 34.72 7.63 -13.08
N PRO A 25 34.71 6.31 -13.38
CA PRO A 25 35.77 5.69 -14.16
C PRO A 25 35.97 6.31 -15.55
N LEU A 26 34.86 6.69 -16.22
CA LEU A 26 34.92 7.35 -17.52
C LEU A 26 35.56 8.74 -17.43
N ALA A 27 35.21 9.54 -16.41
CA ALA A 27 35.80 10.85 -16.18
C ALA A 27 37.31 10.75 -15.92
N VAL A 28 37.73 9.81 -15.06
CA VAL A 28 39.14 9.51 -14.81
C VAL A 28 39.86 9.13 -16.11
N TRP A 29 39.26 8.26 -16.93
CA TRP A 29 39.86 7.87 -18.21
C TRP A 29 40.09 9.05 -19.15
N LEU A 30 39.13 9.98 -19.25
CA LEU A 30 39.25 11.18 -20.08
C LEU A 30 40.38 12.10 -19.58
N ASP A 31 40.50 12.28 -18.26
CA ASP A 31 41.58 13.07 -17.66
C ASP A 31 42.96 12.45 -17.90
N LEU A 32 43.09 11.14 -17.73
CA LEU A 32 44.33 10.40 -18.02
C LEU A 32 44.75 10.55 -19.47
N ARG A 33 43.78 10.45 -20.40
CA ARG A 33 44.02 10.62 -21.83
C ARG A 33 44.51 12.05 -22.16
N GLY A 34 43.96 13.06 -21.48
CA GLY A 34 44.39 14.45 -21.64
C GLY A 34 45.79 14.70 -21.06
N LEU A 35 46.09 14.14 -19.89
CA LEU A 35 47.41 14.24 -19.25
C LEU A 35 48.49 13.56 -20.10
N SER A 36 48.24 12.34 -20.58
CA SER A 36 49.16 11.61 -21.46
C SER A 36 49.49 12.41 -22.72
N THR A 37 48.50 13.02 -23.38
CA THR A 37 48.73 13.87 -24.55
C THR A 37 49.62 15.07 -24.25
N ARG A 38 49.39 15.77 -23.14
CA ARG A 38 50.23 16.91 -22.74
C ARG A 38 51.67 16.50 -22.47
N MET A 39 51.87 15.34 -21.83
CA MET A 39 53.21 14.79 -21.59
C MET A 39 53.92 14.45 -22.90
N MET A 40 53.25 13.75 -23.82
CA MET A 40 53.83 13.42 -25.14
C MET A 40 54.13 14.65 -25.99
N GLN A 41 53.30 15.69 -25.91
CA GLN A 41 53.58 16.97 -26.58
C GLN A 41 54.80 17.67 -25.99
N GLY A 42 54.93 17.69 -24.65
CA GLY A 42 56.12 18.22 -23.98
C GLY A 42 57.39 17.48 -24.41
N GLU A 43 57.36 16.15 -24.36
CA GLU A 43 58.47 15.28 -24.78
C GLU A 43 58.87 15.53 -26.25
N ALA A 44 57.90 15.55 -27.17
CA ALA A 44 58.15 15.83 -28.59
C ALA A 44 58.77 17.22 -28.82
N THR A 45 58.33 18.23 -28.05
CA THR A 45 58.84 19.60 -28.12
C THR A 45 60.28 19.68 -27.62
N GLU A 46 60.57 19.08 -26.45
CA GLU A 46 61.92 19.06 -25.87
C GLU A 46 62.93 18.35 -26.80
N ILE A 47 62.54 17.20 -27.36
CA ILE A 47 63.36 16.48 -28.35
C ILE A 47 63.59 17.36 -29.58
N GLY A 48 62.55 18.07 -30.04
CA GLY A 48 62.65 18.97 -31.18
C GLY A 48 63.66 20.09 -30.97
N VAL A 49 63.60 20.76 -29.80
CA VAL A 49 64.53 21.84 -29.41
C VAL A 49 65.96 21.32 -29.32
N LEU A 50 66.18 20.17 -28.67
CA LEU A 50 67.51 19.56 -28.55
C LEU A 50 68.16 19.32 -29.93
N ILE A 51 67.41 18.81 -30.90
CA ILE A 51 67.93 18.55 -32.24
C ILE A 51 68.23 19.85 -32.98
N ASP A 52 67.39 20.88 -32.81
CA ASP A 52 67.62 22.19 -33.41
C ASP A 52 68.87 22.88 -32.83
N GLU A 53 69.06 22.82 -31.50
CA GLU A 53 70.26 23.33 -30.83
C GLU A 53 71.51 22.57 -31.28
N MET A 54 71.46 21.24 -31.34
CA MET A 54 72.58 20.42 -31.85
C MET A 54 72.92 20.77 -33.30
N ARG A 55 71.91 20.95 -34.16
CA ARG A 55 72.10 21.34 -35.56
C ARG A 55 72.72 22.72 -35.68
N THR A 56 72.23 23.67 -34.89
CA THR A 56 72.70 25.06 -34.89
C THR A 56 74.15 25.15 -34.39
N TYR A 57 74.47 24.46 -33.30
CA TYR A 57 75.84 24.33 -32.80
C TYR A 57 76.76 23.68 -33.83
N TYR A 58 76.34 22.57 -34.44
CA TYR A 58 77.15 21.91 -35.47
C TYR A 58 77.39 22.81 -36.70
N ALA A 59 76.38 23.55 -37.13
CA ALA A 59 76.50 24.47 -38.26
C ALA A 59 77.41 25.67 -37.96
N ASN A 60 77.23 26.34 -36.83
CA ASN A 60 77.91 27.60 -36.53
C ASN A 60 79.28 27.40 -35.86
N ASP A 61 79.37 26.49 -34.91
CA ASP A 61 80.56 26.35 -34.05
C ASP A 61 81.53 25.28 -34.53
N VAL A 62 81.04 24.23 -35.21
CA VAL A 62 81.89 23.17 -35.76
C VAL A 62 82.26 23.48 -37.20
N LEU A 63 81.27 23.59 -38.10
CA LEU A 63 81.54 23.84 -39.52
C LEU A 63 82.00 25.26 -39.79
N GLY A 64 81.50 26.26 -39.05
CA GLY A 64 81.92 27.66 -39.22
C GLY A 64 83.40 27.93 -38.93
N ARG A 65 84.12 26.98 -38.31
CA ARG A 65 85.57 27.05 -38.05
C ARG A 65 86.42 26.37 -39.11
N LEU A 66 85.80 25.68 -40.08
CA LEU A 66 86.49 24.98 -41.16
C LEU A 66 86.37 25.84 -42.44
N ASP A 67 87.49 26.34 -42.97
CA ASP A 67 87.56 27.14 -44.22
C ASP A 67 87.36 26.29 -45.51
N GLY A 68 86.52 25.25 -45.45
CA GLY A 68 86.30 24.29 -46.53
C GLY A 68 84.83 24.10 -46.88
N GLU A 69 84.58 23.75 -48.14
CA GLU A 69 83.26 23.41 -48.68
C GLU A 69 82.50 22.44 -47.76
N SER A 70 81.39 22.90 -47.18
CA SER A 70 80.56 22.15 -46.22
C SER A 70 79.53 21.27 -46.93
N HIS A 71 79.96 20.59 -48.00
CA HIS A 71 79.13 19.78 -48.87
C HIS A 71 79.22 18.30 -48.47
N GLY A 72 78.11 17.73 -47.99
CA GLY A 72 77.94 16.27 -47.93
C GLY A 72 77.48 15.72 -49.28
N GLU A 73 77.61 14.41 -49.51
CA GLU A 73 77.27 13.79 -50.81
C GLU A 73 75.81 14.01 -51.24
N ASP A 74 74.86 14.02 -50.28
CA ASP A 74 73.41 14.04 -50.56
C ASP A 74 72.63 15.20 -49.90
N ALA A 75 73.23 15.92 -48.96
CA ALA A 75 72.65 17.08 -48.26
C ALA A 75 73.74 17.90 -47.56
N PRO A 76 73.47 19.18 -47.19
CA PRO A 76 74.35 19.97 -46.34
C PRO A 76 74.64 19.25 -45.02
N MET A 77 75.89 19.30 -44.56
CA MET A 77 76.38 18.54 -43.40
C MET A 77 75.50 18.66 -42.12
N PRO A 78 74.98 19.84 -41.71
CA PRO A 78 74.08 19.93 -40.54
C PRO A 78 72.75 19.19 -40.72
N THR A 79 72.21 19.23 -41.94
CA THR A 79 70.98 18.52 -42.29
C THR A 79 71.22 17.01 -42.34
N ALA A 80 72.34 16.57 -42.92
CA ALA A 80 72.73 15.17 -42.95
C ALA A 80 72.91 14.59 -41.53
N MET A 81 73.57 15.33 -40.64
CA MET A 81 73.72 14.97 -39.23
C MET A 81 72.35 14.78 -38.56
N SER A 82 71.44 15.76 -38.73
CA SER A 82 70.13 15.73 -38.06
C SER A 82 69.27 14.56 -38.54
N ILE A 83 69.36 14.20 -39.82
CA ILE A 83 68.66 13.04 -40.39
C ILE A 83 69.22 11.74 -39.82
N GLU A 84 70.55 11.59 -39.79
CA GLU A 84 71.19 10.37 -39.31
C GLU A 84 71.01 10.19 -37.80
N LEU A 85 71.07 11.28 -37.03
CA LEU A 85 70.72 11.30 -35.62
C LEU A 85 69.25 10.90 -35.41
N GLY A 86 68.33 11.46 -36.21
CA GLY A 86 66.92 11.11 -36.17
C GLY A 86 66.65 9.62 -36.44
N LYS A 87 67.35 9.03 -37.42
CA LYS A 87 67.29 7.57 -37.68
C LYS A 87 67.79 6.75 -36.50
N ARG A 88 68.91 7.15 -35.87
CA ARG A 88 69.48 6.45 -34.71
C ARG A 88 68.58 6.50 -33.49
N ILE A 89 67.99 7.67 -33.21
CA ILE A 89 67.02 7.84 -32.11
C ILE A 89 65.79 6.96 -32.40
N SER A 90 65.25 7.03 -33.62
CA SER A 90 64.06 6.25 -34.00
C SER A 90 64.28 4.74 -34.00
N ALA A 91 65.52 4.28 -34.23
CA ALA A 91 65.87 2.86 -34.15
C ALA A 91 66.04 2.37 -32.71
N ARG A 92 66.46 3.25 -31.78
CA ARG A 92 66.66 2.92 -30.37
C ARG A 92 65.36 3.00 -29.57
N ASP A 93 64.56 4.03 -29.83
CA ASP A 93 63.28 4.26 -29.17
C ASP A 93 62.16 4.09 -30.20
N GLY A 94 61.51 2.92 -30.18
CA GLY A 94 60.41 2.62 -31.10
C GLY A 94 59.16 3.50 -30.90
N ALA A 95 59.09 4.28 -29.82
CA ALA A 95 58.01 5.22 -29.56
C ALA A 95 58.24 6.61 -30.17
N VAL A 96 59.49 6.97 -30.47
CA VAL A 96 59.85 8.30 -31.00
C VAL A 96 60.34 8.17 -32.44
N LYS A 97 59.77 8.95 -33.34
CA LYS A 97 60.18 9.02 -34.74
C LYS A 97 60.49 10.44 -35.13
N ILE A 98 61.71 10.68 -35.58
CA ILE A 98 62.14 12.01 -36.04
C ILE A 98 62.31 11.99 -37.54
N ARG A 99 61.78 13.02 -38.20
CA ARG A 99 61.88 13.21 -39.65
C ARG A 99 62.21 14.66 -39.97
N ILE A 100 62.98 14.83 -41.04
CA ILE A 100 63.26 16.14 -41.62
C ILE A 100 62.91 16.10 -43.09
N PHE A 101 62.02 16.99 -43.48
CA PHE A 101 61.44 17.01 -44.81
C PHE A 101 61.33 18.42 -45.38
N SER A 102 61.22 18.47 -46.70
CA SER A 102 61.10 19.69 -47.47
C SER A 102 60.55 19.34 -48.86
N ASP A 103 59.72 20.22 -49.38
CA ASP A 103 59.27 20.28 -50.78
C ASP A 103 60.36 20.80 -51.75
N PHE A 104 61.51 21.21 -51.23
CA PHE A 104 62.73 21.53 -51.98
C PHE A 104 63.80 20.45 -51.74
N PRO A 105 63.71 19.23 -52.31
CA PRO A 105 64.75 18.21 -52.16
C PRO A 105 66.01 18.55 -52.97
N PHE A 106 67.19 18.11 -52.51
CA PHE A 106 68.42 18.14 -53.32
C PHE A 106 68.35 17.09 -54.43
N ARG A 107 68.95 17.37 -55.60
CA ARG A 107 68.82 16.53 -56.81
C ARG A 107 69.20 15.06 -56.62
N LYS A 108 70.20 14.77 -55.77
CA LYS A 108 70.70 13.41 -55.52
C LYS A 108 69.95 12.67 -54.41
N ARG A 109 69.04 13.33 -53.70
CA ARG A 109 68.31 12.75 -52.57
C ARG A 109 66.88 12.38 -52.98
N ALA A 110 66.54 11.11 -52.85
CA ALA A 110 65.15 10.67 -52.96
C ALA A 110 64.30 11.36 -51.88
N GLY A 111 63.28 12.11 -52.30
CA GLY A 111 62.25 12.62 -51.40
C GLY A 111 61.40 11.47 -50.83
N HIS A 112 60.59 11.75 -49.82
CA HIS A 112 59.50 10.86 -49.44
C HIS A 112 58.17 11.48 -49.85
N PRO A 113 57.11 10.67 -50.00
CA PRO A 113 55.76 11.18 -50.15
C PRO A 113 55.41 12.06 -48.94
N ILE A 114 55.12 13.33 -49.18
CA ILE A 114 54.67 14.29 -48.16
C ILE A 114 53.19 14.00 -47.88
N ASP A 115 52.84 13.73 -46.63
CA ASP A 115 51.46 13.49 -46.22
C ASP A 115 50.69 14.80 -45.97
N ALA A 116 49.37 14.70 -45.71
CA ALA A 116 48.52 15.87 -45.53
C ALA A 116 48.92 16.76 -44.33
N PHE A 117 49.44 16.16 -43.25
CA PHE A 117 49.95 16.92 -42.10
C PHE A 117 51.24 17.63 -42.46
N GLU A 118 52.17 16.93 -43.10
CA GLU A 118 53.46 17.48 -43.52
C GLU A 118 53.27 18.63 -44.52
N GLN A 119 52.31 18.50 -45.45
CA GLN A 119 51.94 19.56 -46.39
C GLN A 119 51.38 20.79 -45.66
N THR A 120 50.45 20.57 -44.72
CA THR A 120 49.85 21.65 -43.91
C THR A 120 50.92 22.34 -43.05
N ALA A 121 51.83 21.56 -42.47
CA ALA A 121 52.93 22.07 -41.64
C ALA A 121 53.88 22.96 -42.45
N LEU A 122 54.27 22.55 -43.66
CA LEU A 122 55.10 23.37 -44.56
C LEU A 122 54.44 24.71 -44.90
N GLU A 123 53.13 24.71 -45.18
CA GLU A 123 52.39 25.92 -45.51
C GLU A 123 52.28 26.86 -44.30
N GLN A 124 51.83 26.35 -43.15
CA GLN A 124 51.61 27.15 -41.95
C GLN A 124 52.92 27.70 -41.38
N LEU A 125 53.97 26.89 -41.32
CA LEU A 125 55.26 27.32 -40.76
C LEU A 125 55.97 28.37 -41.62
N ARG A 126 55.68 28.42 -42.92
CA ARG A 126 56.14 29.50 -43.80
C ARG A 126 55.40 30.82 -43.57
N GLN A 127 54.15 30.75 -43.15
CA GLN A 127 53.35 31.93 -42.82
C GLN A 127 53.70 32.44 -41.41
N ASP A 128 53.88 31.54 -40.45
CA ASP A 128 54.23 31.85 -39.07
C ASP A 128 55.22 30.81 -38.50
N ALA A 129 56.51 31.13 -38.56
CA ALA A 129 57.57 30.26 -38.05
C ALA A 129 57.63 30.20 -36.51
N ALA A 130 56.89 31.05 -35.80
CA ALA A 130 56.91 31.07 -34.33
C ALA A 130 55.97 30.03 -33.70
N ARG A 131 55.07 29.42 -34.50
CA ARG A 131 54.04 28.50 -34.00
C ARG A 131 54.25 27.09 -34.56
N PRO A 132 54.73 26.13 -33.73
CA PRO A 132 54.79 24.73 -34.11
C PRO A 132 53.41 24.20 -34.50
N VAL A 133 53.36 23.31 -35.49
CA VAL A 133 52.12 22.65 -35.94
C VAL A 133 52.00 21.31 -35.24
N VAL A 134 50.89 21.08 -34.54
CA VAL A 134 50.68 19.88 -33.71
C VAL A 134 49.47 19.10 -34.20
N ASP A 135 49.65 17.81 -34.45
CA ASP A 135 48.56 16.85 -34.68
C ASP A 135 48.49 15.84 -33.53
N VAL A 136 47.27 15.53 -33.11
CA VAL A 136 47.01 14.50 -32.09
C VAL A 136 45.99 13.53 -32.63
N SER A 137 46.44 12.33 -32.96
CA SER A 137 45.63 11.26 -33.55
C SER A 137 45.71 9.97 -32.72
N GLY A 138 44.95 8.95 -33.10
CA GLY A 138 44.94 7.64 -32.44
C GLY A 138 43.55 7.17 -31.97
N THR A 139 43.53 6.12 -31.16
CA THR A 139 42.32 5.46 -30.64
C THR A 139 42.01 5.91 -29.21
N LEU A 140 41.09 5.20 -28.54
CA LEU A 140 40.86 5.37 -27.10
C LEU A 140 42.12 5.02 -26.28
N VAL A 141 42.90 4.02 -26.70
CA VAL A 141 43.98 3.41 -25.91
C VAL A 141 45.37 3.73 -26.47
N ASP A 142 45.50 4.01 -27.75
CA ASP A 142 46.76 4.38 -28.39
C ASP A 142 46.70 5.84 -28.86
N ARG A 143 47.75 6.61 -28.62
CA ARG A 143 47.81 8.01 -29.06
C ARG A 143 49.14 8.32 -29.73
N THR A 144 49.03 9.09 -30.80
CA THR A 144 50.17 9.61 -31.56
C THR A 144 50.11 11.13 -31.50
N VAL A 145 51.23 11.74 -31.12
CA VAL A 145 51.43 13.18 -31.17
C VAL A 145 52.50 13.46 -32.22
N ARG A 146 52.19 14.29 -33.22
CA ARG A 146 53.16 14.77 -34.22
C ARG A 146 53.35 16.26 -34.00
N ILE A 147 54.59 16.70 -33.85
CA ILE A 147 54.94 18.12 -33.75
C ILE A 147 55.88 18.47 -34.89
N ALA A 148 55.53 19.49 -35.65
CA ALA A 148 56.30 20.02 -36.74
C ALA A 148 56.86 21.41 -36.39
N THR A 149 58.17 21.58 -36.54
CA THR A 149 58.89 22.83 -36.25
C THR A 149 59.66 23.30 -37.49
N PRO A 150 59.82 24.62 -37.70
CA PRO A 150 60.46 25.13 -38.90
C PRO A 150 61.97 24.99 -38.84
N ILE A 151 62.57 24.71 -40.00
CA ILE A 151 64.01 24.82 -40.21
C ILE A 151 64.26 26.18 -40.85
N VAL A 152 64.57 27.18 -40.02
CA VAL A 152 64.74 28.57 -40.45
C VAL A 152 66.15 28.77 -41.00
N MET A 153 66.25 29.45 -42.13
CA MET A 153 67.50 29.76 -42.81
C MET A 153 68.27 30.85 -42.06
N GLY A 154 69.37 30.47 -41.42
CA GLY A 154 70.37 31.40 -40.88
C GLY A 154 71.33 31.93 -41.96
N PRO A 155 72.18 32.93 -41.64
CA PRO A 155 73.12 33.53 -42.60
C PRO A 155 74.04 32.52 -43.30
N ALA A 156 74.60 31.57 -42.55
CA ALA A 156 75.47 30.52 -43.10
C ALA A 156 74.73 29.57 -44.05
N CYS A 157 73.49 29.20 -43.71
CA CYS A 157 72.66 28.35 -44.58
C CYS A 157 72.30 29.08 -45.87
N VAL A 158 71.93 30.37 -45.82
CA VAL A 158 71.62 31.17 -47.00
C VAL A 158 72.81 31.25 -47.94
N ALA A 159 74.01 31.55 -47.40
CA ALA A 159 75.23 31.63 -48.19
C ALA A 159 75.52 30.30 -48.91
N CYS A 160 75.48 29.18 -48.19
CA CYS A 160 75.72 27.84 -48.75
C CYS A 160 74.66 27.46 -49.80
N HIS A 161 73.37 27.63 -49.50
CA HIS A 161 72.30 27.23 -50.41
C HIS A 161 72.21 28.08 -51.69
N ASN A 162 72.60 29.36 -51.63
CA ASN A 162 72.56 30.23 -52.82
C ASN A 162 73.78 30.02 -53.74
N SER A 163 74.89 29.48 -53.23
CA SER A 163 76.09 29.17 -54.04
C SER A 163 76.16 27.70 -54.50
N HIS A 164 75.45 26.79 -53.86
CA HIS A 164 75.56 25.34 -54.14
C HIS A 164 74.91 24.94 -55.50
N PRO A 165 75.62 24.21 -56.38
CA PRO A 165 75.12 23.83 -57.71
C PRO A 165 73.87 22.94 -57.73
N ASP A 166 73.68 22.11 -56.69
CA ASP A 166 72.58 21.17 -56.56
C ASP A 166 71.44 21.69 -55.66
N SER A 167 71.53 22.95 -55.22
CA SER A 167 70.47 23.58 -54.44
C SER A 167 69.23 23.79 -55.31
N PRO A 168 68.03 23.35 -54.86
CA PRO A 168 66.79 23.46 -55.63
C PRO A 168 66.28 24.90 -55.79
N LYS A 169 66.83 25.84 -55.00
CA LYS A 169 66.48 27.27 -54.99
C LYS A 169 67.74 28.04 -54.57
N GLN A 170 68.05 29.14 -55.25
CA GLN A 170 69.27 29.95 -55.03
C GLN A 170 68.99 31.41 -54.62
N ASN A 171 67.75 31.72 -54.26
CA ASN A 171 67.34 33.05 -53.78
C ASN A 171 66.77 32.99 -52.36
N TRP A 172 67.36 32.16 -51.49
CA TRP A 172 66.99 32.09 -50.08
C TRP A 172 67.34 33.40 -49.36
N ARG A 173 66.51 33.79 -48.40
CA ARG A 173 66.75 34.90 -47.47
C ARG A 173 66.85 34.41 -46.04
N VAL A 174 67.55 35.17 -45.19
CA VAL A 174 67.59 34.89 -43.76
C VAL A 174 66.17 35.00 -43.21
N GLY A 175 65.73 33.98 -42.48
CA GLY A 175 64.34 33.86 -42.00
C GLY A 175 63.43 33.00 -42.89
N ASP A 176 63.83 32.65 -44.12
CA ASP A 176 63.05 31.72 -44.93
C ASP A 176 62.98 30.34 -44.26
N VAL A 177 61.82 29.66 -44.33
CA VAL A 177 61.68 28.27 -43.86
C VAL A 177 62.09 27.32 -44.99
N ARG A 178 63.22 26.64 -44.79
CA ARG A 178 63.80 25.70 -45.76
C ARG A 178 63.12 24.35 -45.75
N GLY A 179 62.68 23.91 -44.59
CA GLY A 179 62.09 22.60 -44.36
C GLY A 179 61.47 22.54 -42.99
N VAL A 180 61.02 21.36 -42.62
CA VAL A 180 60.31 21.11 -41.39
C VAL A 180 60.94 19.91 -40.70
N GLN A 181 61.08 20.02 -39.39
CA GLN A 181 61.45 18.93 -38.52
C GLN A 181 60.19 18.43 -37.81
N GLU A 182 59.83 17.19 -38.07
CA GLU A 182 58.75 16.50 -37.39
C GLU A 182 59.31 15.55 -36.33
N VAL A 183 58.76 15.65 -35.12
CA VAL A 183 58.93 14.69 -34.05
C VAL A 183 57.58 14.04 -33.78
N THR A 184 57.52 12.72 -33.93
CA THR A 184 56.32 11.91 -33.69
C THR A 184 56.55 11.03 -32.48
N VAL A 185 55.69 11.14 -31.48
CA VAL A 185 55.71 10.30 -30.26
C VAL A 185 54.44 9.46 -30.25
N ARG A 186 54.58 8.13 -30.20
CA ARG A 186 53.48 7.17 -30.11
C ARG A 186 53.68 6.25 -28.92
N ARG A 187 52.79 6.35 -27.92
CA ARG A 187 52.83 5.51 -26.70
C ARG A 187 51.43 4.95 -26.41
N PRO A 188 51.29 3.62 -26.18
CA PRO A 188 50.03 3.05 -25.75
C PRO A 188 49.76 3.40 -24.28
N ILE A 189 48.54 3.83 -23.97
CA ILE A 189 48.10 4.22 -22.62
C ILE A 189 48.05 3.01 -21.68
N GLU A 190 47.95 1.79 -22.21
CA GLU A 190 47.85 0.55 -21.41
C GLU A 190 49.01 0.35 -20.42
N ALA A 191 50.23 0.75 -20.81
CA ALA A 191 51.40 0.71 -19.93
C ALA A 191 51.24 1.65 -18.71
N SER A 192 50.40 2.67 -18.82
CA SER A 192 50.06 3.63 -17.76
C SER A 192 48.75 3.30 -17.03
N ILE A 193 47.96 2.31 -17.46
CA ILE A 193 46.72 1.95 -16.74
C ILE A 193 47.07 1.37 -15.36
N PHE A 194 48.11 0.54 -15.31
CA PHE A 194 48.58 -0.06 -14.05
C PHE A 194 49.31 0.92 -13.13
N SER A 195 49.73 2.10 -13.61
CA SER A 195 50.24 3.13 -12.70
C SER A 195 49.16 3.69 -11.76
N PHE A 196 47.88 3.40 -12.03
CA PHE A 196 46.74 3.75 -11.18
C PHE A 196 46.19 2.57 -10.35
N GLN A 197 47.02 1.57 -10.06
CA GLN A 197 46.63 0.37 -9.29
C GLN A 197 45.80 0.66 -8.02
N SER A 198 46.16 1.69 -7.24
CA SER A 198 45.44 2.04 -6.01
C SER A 198 44.01 2.53 -6.29
N LEU A 199 43.81 3.28 -7.38
CA LEU A 199 42.51 3.78 -7.79
C LEU A 199 41.61 2.64 -8.30
N LEU A 200 42.18 1.70 -9.04
CA LEU A 200 41.47 0.50 -9.50
C LEU A 200 41.02 -0.37 -8.32
N VAL A 201 41.89 -0.57 -7.33
CA VAL A 201 41.55 -1.28 -6.09
C VAL A 201 40.44 -0.56 -5.33
N TYR A 202 40.52 0.77 -5.21
CA TYR A 202 39.47 1.57 -4.57
C TYR A 202 38.10 1.38 -5.26
N PHE A 203 38.04 1.46 -6.59
CA PHE A 203 36.78 1.24 -7.33
C PHE A 203 36.24 -0.18 -7.14
N ALA A 204 37.10 -1.20 -7.12
CA ALA A 204 36.68 -2.57 -6.86
C ALA A 204 36.06 -2.74 -5.46
N VAL A 205 36.67 -2.13 -4.44
CA VAL A 205 36.15 -2.15 -3.06
C VAL A 205 34.81 -1.44 -2.97
N VAL A 206 34.68 -0.23 -3.55
CA VAL A 206 33.41 0.52 -3.55
C VAL A 206 32.30 -0.26 -4.27
N ALA A 207 32.60 -0.89 -5.41
CA ALA A 207 31.64 -1.71 -6.14
C ALA A 207 31.21 -2.93 -5.32
N ALA A 208 32.15 -3.62 -4.65
CA ALA A 208 31.84 -4.76 -3.79
C ALA A 208 30.98 -4.35 -2.58
N CYS A 209 31.30 -3.24 -1.92
CA CYS A 209 30.51 -2.69 -0.82
C CYS A 209 29.09 -2.30 -1.29
N GLY A 210 28.97 -1.65 -2.44
CA GLY A 210 27.68 -1.29 -3.03
C GLY A 210 26.81 -2.51 -3.35
N LEU A 211 27.39 -3.55 -3.97
CA LEU A 211 26.69 -4.81 -4.25
C LEU A 211 26.28 -5.54 -2.97
N ALA A 212 27.14 -5.58 -1.95
CA ALA A 212 26.83 -6.16 -0.66
C ALA A 212 25.67 -5.43 0.02
N PHE A 213 25.67 -4.09 -0.03
CA PHE A 213 24.59 -3.25 0.52
C PHE A 213 23.25 -3.50 -0.19
N ILE A 214 23.24 -3.52 -1.54
CA ILE A 214 22.04 -3.83 -2.33
C ILE A 214 21.49 -5.22 -1.98
N ARG A 215 22.37 -6.21 -1.82
CA ARG A 215 21.99 -7.57 -1.43
C ARG A 215 21.41 -7.61 -0.01
N MET A 216 22.02 -6.91 0.94
CA MET A 216 21.53 -6.81 2.32
C MET A 216 20.15 -6.16 2.38
N GLN A 217 19.97 -5.02 1.70
CA GLN A 217 18.70 -4.28 1.65
C GLN A 217 17.59 -5.14 1.02
N SER A 218 17.92 -5.88 -0.04
CA SER A 218 16.97 -6.79 -0.70
C SER A 218 16.53 -7.94 0.22
N ARG A 219 17.45 -8.48 1.03
CA ARG A 219 17.13 -9.53 2.02
C ARG A 219 16.26 -9.00 3.16
N GLN A 220 16.61 -7.84 3.74
CA GLN A 220 15.78 -7.20 4.78
C GLN A 220 14.36 -6.93 4.28
N ALA A 221 14.23 -6.39 3.06
CA ALA A 221 12.93 -6.12 2.47
C ALA A 221 12.12 -7.41 2.25
N ALA A 222 12.76 -8.55 1.97
CA ALA A 222 12.07 -9.83 1.84
C ALA A 222 11.55 -10.35 3.19
N VAL A 223 12.35 -10.26 4.26
CA VAL A 223 11.96 -10.66 5.62
C VAL A 223 10.78 -9.82 6.12
N ILE A 224 10.85 -8.51 5.97
CA ILE A 224 9.75 -7.61 6.38
C ILE A 224 8.46 -7.94 5.63
N ARG A 225 8.54 -8.23 4.33
CA ARG A 225 7.36 -8.64 3.54
C ARG A 225 6.76 -9.96 4.04
N HIS A 226 7.60 -10.91 4.41
CA HIS A 226 7.14 -12.19 4.94
C HIS A 226 6.43 -12.00 6.28
N MET A 227 7.06 -11.29 7.23
CA MET A 227 6.47 -10.96 8.53
C MET A 227 5.14 -10.20 8.40
N ASN A 228 5.07 -9.21 7.52
CA ASN A 228 3.83 -8.47 7.28
C ASN A 228 2.74 -9.35 6.67
N GLY A 229 3.12 -10.32 5.83
CA GLY A 229 2.19 -11.30 5.28
C GLY A 229 1.61 -12.23 6.36
N GLU A 230 2.47 -12.76 7.22
CA GLU A 230 2.06 -13.60 8.36
C GLU A 230 1.17 -12.83 9.34
N LEU A 231 1.53 -11.58 9.67
CA LEU A 231 0.73 -10.74 10.55
C LEU A 231 -0.65 -10.44 9.95
N ALA A 232 -0.73 -10.18 8.64
CA ALA A 232 -2.00 -9.96 7.97
C ALA A 232 -2.89 -11.22 8.00
N GLN A 233 -2.32 -12.41 7.80
CA GLN A 233 -3.05 -13.67 7.90
C GLN A 233 -3.52 -13.94 9.32
N ALA A 234 -2.66 -13.74 10.32
CA ALA A 234 -3.00 -13.91 11.73
C ALA A 234 -4.13 -12.95 12.14
N ASN A 235 -4.06 -11.68 11.74
CA ASN A 235 -5.13 -10.71 12.01
C ASN A 235 -6.43 -11.07 11.30
N ALA A 236 -6.38 -11.54 10.05
CA ALA A 236 -7.58 -11.99 9.33
C ALA A 236 -8.21 -13.23 9.99
N PHE A 237 -7.38 -14.17 10.44
CA PHE A 237 -7.82 -15.34 11.18
C PHE A 237 -8.47 -14.96 12.51
N LEU A 238 -7.81 -14.12 13.30
CA LEU A 238 -8.35 -13.59 14.56
C LEU A 238 -9.66 -12.85 14.33
N GLY A 239 -9.76 -12.01 13.29
CA GLY A 239 -11.02 -11.34 12.93
C GLY A 239 -12.14 -12.32 12.62
N THR A 240 -11.84 -13.39 11.86
CA THR A 240 -12.82 -14.43 11.51
C THR A 240 -13.27 -15.23 12.73
N VAL A 241 -12.33 -15.64 13.60
CA VAL A 241 -12.63 -16.37 14.85
C VAL A 241 -13.45 -15.48 15.78
N SER A 242 -13.06 -14.22 15.94
CA SER A 242 -13.77 -13.24 16.76
C SER A 242 -15.22 -13.05 16.29
N ALA A 243 -15.45 -12.93 14.98
CA ALA A 243 -16.80 -12.81 14.42
C ALA A 243 -17.65 -14.07 14.64
N LYS A 244 -17.05 -15.27 14.59
CA LYS A 244 -17.74 -16.52 14.90
C LYS A 244 -18.11 -16.61 16.38
N ILE A 245 -17.18 -16.29 17.28
CA ILE A 245 -17.40 -16.29 18.74
C ILE A 245 -18.47 -15.26 19.13
N ALA A 246 -18.51 -14.09 18.46
CA ALA A 246 -19.51 -13.05 18.71
C ALA A 246 -20.96 -13.53 18.57
N ARG A 247 -21.22 -14.61 17.81
CA ARG A 247 -22.56 -15.20 17.67
C ARG A 247 -22.99 -16.04 18.89
N TYR A 248 -22.05 -16.42 19.74
CA TYR A 248 -22.26 -17.24 20.94
C TYR A 248 -22.18 -16.42 22.23
N LEU A 249 -21.80 -15.14 22.14
CA LEU A 249 -21.69 -14.23 23.28
C LEU A 249 -22.73 -13.12 23.13
N SER A 250 -23.25 -12.61 24.25
CA SER A 250 -24.08 -11.42 24.20
C SER A 250 -23.27 -10.23 23.64
N PRO A 251 -23.88 -9.33 22.84
CA PRO A 251 -23.19 -8.17 22.26
C PRO A 251 -22.40 -7.33 23.28
N GLN A 252 -22.89 -7.29 24.51
CA GLN A 252 -22.32 -6.60 25.66
C GLN A 252 -20.98 -7.21 26.07
N VAL A 253 -20.92 -8.54 26.22
CA VAL A 253 -19.70 -9.28 26.56
C VAL A 253 -18.67 -9.14 25.43
N TYR A 254 -19.12 -9.27 24.18
CA TYR A 254 -18.25 -9.06 23.01
C TYR A 254 -17.62 -7.67 23.03
N ARG A 255 -18.42 -6.60 23.15
CA ARG A 255 -17.90 -5.22 23.19
C ARG A 255 -16.94 -4.99 24.35
N SER A 256 -17.25 -5.55 25.51
CA SER A 256 -16.40 -5.45 26.71
C SER A 256 -15.02 -6.06 26.49
N ILE A 257 -14.94 -7.25 25.89
CA ILE A 257 -13.68 -7.96 25.64
C ILE A 257 -12.81 -7.20 24.62
N PHE A 258 -13.39 -6.74 23.51
CA PHE A 258 -12.63 -6.09 22.43
C PHE A 258 -12.24 -4.64 22.70
N SER A 259 -12.99 -3.92 23.54
CA SER A 259 -12.65 -2.54 23.92
C SER A 259 -11.58 -2.46 25.02
N GLY A 260 -11.29 -3.57 25.71
CA GLY A 260 -10.42 -3.59 26.89
C GLY A 260 -10.97 -2.82 28.09
N ALA A 261 -12.25 -2.42 28.05
CA ALA A 261 -12.85 -1.51 29.02
C ALA A 261 -13.22 -2.17 30.37
N LYS A 262 -13.31 -3.50 30.42
CA LYS A 262 -13.62 -4.25 31.65
C LYS A 262 -12.83 -5.56 31.69
N GLU A 263 -12.19 -5.83 32.82
CA GLU A 263 -11.69 -7.15 33.14
C GLU A 263 -12.85 -8.15 33.18
N VAL A 264 -12.66 -9.33 32.60
CA VAL A 264 -13.63 -10.43 32.67
C VAL A 264 -13.55 -11.05 34.07
N ALA A 265 -14.01 -10.31 35.07
CA ALA A 265 -14.10 -10.74 36.45
C ALA A 265 -15.57 -10.98 36.84
N ILE A 266 -15.79 -11.93 37.76
CA ILE A 266 -17.09 -12.17 38.39
C ILE A 266 -17.44 -10.92 39.20
N THR A 267 -18.31 -10.09 38.65
CA THR A 267 -18.74 -8.82 39.22
C THR A 267 -20.23 -8.70 38.98
N ALA A 268 -20.98 -8.33 40.01
CA ALA A 268 -22.42 -8.15 39.95
C ALA A 268 -22.81 -6.84 40.63
N GLU A 269 -23.65 -6.06 39.96
CA GLU A 269 -24.15 -4.78 40.45
C GLU A 269 -25.66 -4.89 40.68
N ARG A 270 -26.15 -4.35 41.80
CA ARG A 270 -27.60 -4.29 42.07
C ARG A 270 -28.20 -3.09 41.34
N LYS A 271 -28.96 -3.34 40.29
CA LYS A 271 -29.60 -2.31 39.44
C LYS A 271 -31.10 -2.50 39.36
N LYS A 272 -31.83 -1.40 39.11
CA LYS A 272 -33.27 -1.44 38.83
C LYS A 272 -33.45 -1.64 37.33
N LEU A 273 -33.94 -2.81 36.94
CA LEU A 273 -34.05 -3.24 35.55
C LEU A 273 -35.51 -3.50 35.18
N THR A 274 -35.82 -3.35 33.90
CA THR A 274 -37.09 -3.85 33.33
C THR A 274 -36.81 -5.17 32.64
N ILE A 275 -37.45 -6.23 33.12
CA ILE A 275 -37.22 -7.61 32.69
C ILE A 275 -38.39 -8.06 31.83
N PHE A 276 -38.10 -8.63 30.68
CA PHE A 276 -39.06 -9.22 29.77
C PHE A 276 -38.80 -10.73 29.66
N PHE A 277 -39.87 -11.51 29.74
CA PHE A 277 -39.85 -12.94 29.54
C PHE A 277 -40.94 -13.33 28.53
N SER A 278 -40.60 -14.13 27.53
CA SER A 278 -41.59 -14.70 26.60
C SER A 278 -41.43 -16.20 26.48
N ASP A 279 -42.51 -16.89 26.13
CA ASP A 279 -42.58 -18.35 25.99
C ASP A 279 -43.63 -18.73 24.94
N ILE A 280 -43.39 -19.77 24.16
CA ILE A 280 -44.32 -20.22 23.11
C ILE A 280 -45.40 -21.09 23.77
N LYS A 281 -46.66 -20.81 23.45
CA LYS A 281 -47.79 -21.62 23.94
C LYS A 281 -47.68 -23.05 23.39
N ASP A 282 -47.89 -24.03 24.27
CA ASP A 282 -47.96 -25.45 23.94
C ASP A 282 -46.76 -25.94 23.11
N PHE A 283 -45.57 -25.37 23.34
CA PHE A 283 -44.37 -25.68 22.56
C PHE A 283 -44.05 -27.17 22.51
N THR A 284 -44.26 -27.90 23.61
CA THR A 284 -44.11 -29.36 23.64
C THR A 284 -44.98 -30.06 22.60
N ALA A 285 -46.26 -29.69 22.48
CA ALA A 285 -47.15 -30.26 21.48
C ALA A 285 -46.73 -29.87 20.05
N LEU A 286 -46.19 -28.65 19.86
CA LEU A 286 -45.61 -28.23 18.59
C LEU A 286 -44.41 -29.11 18.19
N THR A 287 -43.54 -29.46 19.14
CA THR A 287 -42.36 -30.30 18.88
C THR A 287 -42.71 -31.73 18.49
N GLU A 288 -43.86 -32.25 18.92
CA GLU A 288 -44.34 -33.59 18.54
C GLU A 288 -44.95 -33.64 17.14
N ARG A 289 -45.46 -32.50 16.63
CA ARG A 289 -46.17 -32.41 15.35
C ARG A 289 -45.26 -32.07 14.16
N LEU A 290 -44.16 -31.36 14.41
CA LEU A 290 -43.23 -30.92 13.37
C LEU A 290 -42.02 -31.84 13.25
N GLN A 291 -41.46 -31.95 12.03
CA GLN A 291 -40.15 -32.57 11.86
C GLN A 291 -39.07 -31.70 12.52
N PRO A 292 -37.99 -32.28 13.06
CA PRO A 292 -36.94 -31.53 13.75
C PRO A 292 -36.33 -30.39 12.93
N GLU A 293 -36.17 -30.59 11.61
CA GLU A 293 -35.62 -29.59 10.69
C GLU A 293 -36.56 -28.38 10.54
N ASP A 294 -37.86 -28.63 10.38
CA ASP A 294 -38.89 -27.59 10.24
C ASP A 294 -39.07 -26.81 11.54
N LEU A 295 -39.07 -27.51 12.69
CA LEU A 295 -39.10 -26.89 14.01
C LEU A 295 -37.87 -25.98 14.22
N THR A 296 -36.69 -26.46 13.86
CA THR A 296 -35.45 -25.70 13.97
C THR A 296 -35.45 -24.46 13.08
N ALA A 297 -35.95 -24.57 11.84
CA ALA A 297 -36.08 -23.44 10.94
C ALA A 297 -37.07 -22.39 11.48
N LEU A 298 -38.25 -22.83 11.94
CA LEU A 298 -39.27 -21.97 12.54
C LEU A 298 -38.74 -21.22 13.75
N LEU A 299 -38.07 -21.93 14.69
CA LEU A 299 -37.50 -21.32 15.89
C LEU A 299 -36.40 -20.32 15.55
N ASN A 300 -35.53 -20.63 14.60
CA ASN A 300 -34.48 -19.71 14.20
C ASN A 300 -35.04 -18.45 13.54
N GLU A 301 -36.09 -18.56 12.72
CA GLU A 301 -36.80 -17.42 12.14
C GLU A 301 -37.44 -16.56 13.25
N TYR A 302 -38.15 -17.20 14.19
CA TYR A 302 -38.74 -16.54 15.36
C TYR A 302 -37.69 -15.81 16.20
N PHE A 303 -36.65 -16.51 16.67
CA PHE A 303 -35.60 -15.91 17.50
C PHE A 303 -34.84 -14.80 16.78
N THR A 304 -34.64 -14.93 15.46
CA THR A 304 -33.99 -13.87 14.66
C THR A 304 -34.83 -12.60 14.66
N GLU A 305 -36.12 -12.69 14.33
CA GLU A 305 -37.00 -11.52 14.26
C GLU A 305 -37.18 -10.87 15.64
N MET A 306 -37.42 -11.68 16.68
CA MET A 306 -37.54 -11.18 18.06
C MET A 306 -36.24 -10.50 18.52
N SER A 307 -35.07 -11.07 18.20
CA SER A 307 -33.77 -10.47 18.55
C SER A 307 -33.54 -9.13 17.85
N VAL A 308 -33.91 -9.02 16.58
CA VAL A 308 -33.81 -7.76 15.81
C VAL A 308 -34.67 -6.68 16.45
N ILE A 309 -35.91 -7.01 16.84
CA ILE A 309 -36.82 -6.07 17.52
C ILE A 309 -36.25 -5.69 18.89
N ALA A 310 -35.79 -6.66 19.67
CA ALA A 310 -35.18 -6.44 20.98
C ALA A 310 -34.02 -5.42 20.91
N LEU A 311 -33.08 -5.66 20.00
CA LEU A 311 -31.92 -4.79 19.80
C LEU A 311 -32.32 -3.39 19.32
N ARG A 312 -33.34 -3.28 18.46
CA ARG A 312 -33.86 -1.98 17.97
C ARG A 312 -34.41 -1.11 19.10
N HIS A 313 -35.05 -1.73 20.09
CA HIS A 313 -35.57 -1.01 21.27
C HIS A 313 -34.51 -0.75 22.34
N GLY A 314 -33.31 -1.34 22.20
CA GLY A 314 -32.21 -1.20 23.15
C GLY A 314 -32.25 -2.22 24.29
N ALA A 315 -32.93 -3.35 24.11
CA ALA A 315 -32.91 -4.45 25.08
C ALA A 315 -31.56 -5.17 25.06
N THR A 316 -31.15 -5.64 26.22
CA THR A 316 -30.10 -6.65 26.36
C THR A 316 -30.71 -8.04 26.30
N ILE A 317 -30.25 -8.85 25.34
CA ILE A 317 -30.61 -10.27 25.25
C ILE A 317 -29.76 -11.02 26.27
N ASP A 318 -30.39 -11.60 27.28
CA ASP A 318 -29.72 -12.43 28.29
C ASP A 318 -29.45 -13.81 27.70
N LYS A 319 -30.53 -14.57 27.43
CA LYS A 319 -30.43 -15.93 26.90
C LYS A 319 -31.75 -16.41 26.30
N PHE A 320 -31.63 -17.47 25.51
CA PHE A 320 -32.75 -18.34 25.12
C PHE A 320 -32.79 -19.55 26.06
N VAL A 321 -33.97 -19.89 26.57
CA VAL A 321 -34.19 -21.05 27.46
C VAL A 321 -35.25 -21.95 26.84
N GLY A 322 -34.82 -22.94 26.05
CA GLY A 322 -35.75 -23.70 25.22
C GLY A 322 -36.37 -22.79 24.17
N ASP A 323 -37.69 -22.65 24.19
CA ASP A 323 -38.48 -21.72 23.36
C ASP A 323 -38.68 -20.33 23.99
N ALA A 324 -38.21 -20.15 25.23
CA ALA A 324 -38.35 -18.89 25.93
C ALA A 324 -37.24 -17.89 25.61
N ILE A 325 -37.57 -16.60 25.69
CA ILE A 325 -36.62 -15.47 25.53
C ILE A 325 -36.60 -14.66 26.82
N LEU A 326 -35.42 -14.49 27.41
CA LEU A 326 -35.18 -13.60 28.54
C LEU A 326 -34.41 -12.35 28.07
N LEU A 327 -35.02 -11.19 28.26
CA LEU A 327 -34.44 -9.89 27.90
C LEU A 327 -34.52 -8.95 29.11
N PHE A 328 -33.68 -7.92 29.14
CA PHE A 328 -33.81 -6.84 30.10
C PHE A 328 -33.34 -5.49 29.57
N PHE A 329 -33.80 -4.44 30.23
CA PHE A 329 -33.39 -3.06 29.99
C PHE A 329 -32.82 -2.45 31.28
N GLY A 330 -31.97 -1.44 31.12
CA GLY A 330 -31.37 -0.71 32.23
C GLY A 330 -29.90 -1.09 32.49
N ASP A 331 -29.35 -2.04 31.74
CA ASP A 331 -27.94 -2.40 31.78
C ASP A 331 -27.52 -3.13 30.46
N PRO A 332 -26.30 -2.89 29.93
CA PRO A 332 -25.28 -1.94 30.40
C PRO A 332 -25.68 -0.48 30.14
N ASP A 333 -26.59 -0.27 29.21
CA ASP A 333 -27.12 1.05 28.84
C ASP A 333 -28.53 1.22 29.44
N THR A 334 -28.82 2.43 29.91
CA THR A 334 -30.13 2.81 30.46
C THR A 334 -30.54 4.18 29.93
N ARG A 335 -31.82 4.35 29.61
CA ARG A 335 -32.43 5.67 29.33
C ARG A 335 -33.18 6.22 30.54
N GLY A 336 -32.99 5.60 31.70
CA GLY A 336 -33.74 5.83 32.92
C GLY A 336 -34.91 4.85 33.04
N VAL A 337 -35.20 4.47 34.29
CA VAL A 337 -36.15 3.39 34.64
C VAL A 337 -37.52 3.52 33.96
N ARG A 338 -38.05 4.75 33.80
CA ARG A 338 -39.32 4.98 33.12
C ARG A 338 -39.24 4.68 31.62
N GLU A 339 -38.22 5.19 30.94
CA GLU A 339 -38.07 5.00 29.50
C GLU A 339 -37.69 3.55 29.17
N ASP A 340 -36.89 2.91 30.02
CA ASP A 340 -36.58 1.49 29.90
C ASP A 340 -37.85 0.62 30.02
N ALA A 341 -38.76 0.97 30.93
CA ALA A 341 -40.07 0.32 31.04
C ALA A 341 -40.97 0.58 29.82
N ALA A 342 -41.02 1.83 29.35
CA ALA A 342 -41.78 2.19 28.15
C ALA A 342 -41.26 1.46 26.90
N ALA A 343 -39.94 1.40 26.72
CA ALA A 343 -39.30 0.68 25.63
C ALA A 343 -39.59 -0.82 25.69
N ALA A 344 -39.56 -1.44 26.87
CA ALA A 344 -39.89 -2.85 27.01
C ALA A 344 -41.34 -3.17 26.59
N VAL A 345 -42.30 -2.32 26.94
CA VAL A 345 -43.70 -2.52 26.54
C VAL A 345 -43.91 -2.28 25.04
N ARG A 346 -43.30 -1.23 24.47
CA ARG A 346 -43.33 -0.99 23.01
C ARG A 346 -42.68 -2.14 22.24
N MET A 347 -41.54 -2.65 22.73
CA MET A 347 -40.87 -3.83 22.17
C MET A 347 -41.79 -5.04 22.17
N ALA A 348 -42.47 -5.32 23.28
CA ALA A 348 -43.39 -6.46 23.38
C ALA A 348 -44.57 -6.36 22.41
N LEU A 349 -45.12 -5.15 22.22
CA LEU A 349 -46.18 -4.89 21.24
C LEU A 349 -45.68 -5.11 19.80
N ASP A 350 -44.49 -4.60 19.47
CA ASP A 350 -43.87 -4.80 18.16
C ASP A 350 -43.56 -6.28 17.90
N MET A 351 -43.14 -7.04 18.92
CA MET A 351 -42.92 -8.48 18.84
C MET A 351 -44.22 -9.23 18.56
N GLN A 352 -45.34 -8.88 19.22
CA GLN A 352 -46.65 -9.46 18.92
C GLN A 352 -47.09 -9.15 17.48
N ALA A 353 -46.93 -7.91 17.03
CA ALA A 353 -47.26 -7.53 15.66
C ALA A 353 -46.39 -8.27 14.61
N ALA A 354 -45.10 -8.44 14.90
CA ALA A 354 -44.18 -9.19 14.04
C ALA A 354 -44.52 -10.68 14.00
N LEU A 355 -44.92 -11.25 15.14
CA LEU A 355 -45.38 -12.63 15.21
C LEU A 355 -46.64 -12.85 14.34
N GLY A 356 -47.56 -11.90 14.32
CA GLY A 356 -48.72 -11.94 13.41
C GLY A 356 -48.31 -12.00 11.93
N ARG A 357 -47.29 -11.23 11.53
CA ARG A 357 -46.73 -11.29 10.16
C ARG A 357 -46.07 -12.64 9.87
N LEU A 358 -45.23 -13.14 10.79
CA LEU A 358 -44.58 -14.45 10.65
C LEU A 358 -45.60 -15.58 10.55
N ASN A 359 -46.65 -15.55 11.36
CA ASN A 359 -47.74 -16.52 11.27
C ASN A 359 -48.44 -16.50 9.91
N ALA A 360 -48.65 -15.32 9.31
CA ALA A 360 -49.22 -15.22 7.97
C ALA A 360 -48.29 -15.84 6.90
N GLU A 361 -46.97 -15.70 7.05
CA GLU A 361 -45.99 -16.32 6.16
C GLU A 361 -45.87 -17.83 6.35
N TRP A 362 -45.79 -18.31 7.60
CA TRP A 362 -45.74 -19.73 7.92
C TRP A 362 -47.01 -20.47 7.51
N ARG A 363 -48.17 -19.81 7.61
CA ARG A 363 -49.44 -20.36 7.10
C ARG A 363 -49.39 -20.63 5.60
N LYS A 364 -48.77 -19.73 4.81
CA LYS A 364 -48.54 -19.95 3.36
C LYS A 364 -47.58 -21.11 3.09
N ARG A 365 -46.69 -21.42 4.05
CA ARG A 365 -45.75 -22.56 4.02
C ARG A 365 -46.32 -23.86 4.59
N GLY A 366 -47.60 -23.88 4.99
CA GLY A 366 -48.30 -25.08 5.44
C GLY A 366 -48.43 -25.25 6.95
N LEU A 367 -48.03 -24.26 7.76
CA LEU A 367 -48.28 -24.30 9.21
C LEU A 367 -49.76 -24.00 9.49
N ALA A 368 -50.52 -25.02 9.89
CA ALA A 368 -51.97 -24.91 10.05
C ALA A 368 -52.39 -24.05 11.24
N GLU A 369 -51.70 -24.17 12.38
CA GLU A 369 -51.98 -23.44 13.61
C GLU A 369 -51.01 -22.27 13.78
N PRO A 370 -51.49 -21.07 14.15
CA PRO A 370 -50.61 -19.94 14.41
C PRO A 370 -49.79 -20.19 15.68
N LEU A 371 -48.55 -19.71 15.69
CA LEU A 371 -47.72 -19.67 16.86
C LEU A 371 -48.21 -18.55 17.79
N GLU A 372 -48.52 -18.88 19.03
CA GLU A 372 -48.94 -17.91 20.04
C GLU A 372 -47.86 -17.76 21.10
N VAL A 373 -47.49 -16.53 21.45
CA VAL A 373 -46.48 -16.24 22.47
C VAL A 373 -47.12 -15.52 23.64
N ARG A 374 -46.75 -15.95 24.85
CA ARG A 374 -47.10 -15.30 26.10
C ARG A 374 -45.94 -14.41 26.52
N MET A 375 -46.22 -13.19 26.99
CA MET A 375 -45.18 -12.24 27.39
C MET A 375 -45.44 -11.67 28.79
N GLY A 376 -44.38 -11.57 29.59
CA GLY A 376 -44.40 -11.07 30.96
C GLY A 376 -43.34 -9.98 31.17
N ILE A 377 -43.71 -8.85 31.78
CA ILE A 377 -42.78 -7.73 32.01
C ILE A 377 -42.85 -7.26 33.46
N ASN A 378 -41.70 -7.19 34.11
CA ASN A 378 -41.57 -6.69 35.48
C ASN A 378 -40.43 -5.68 35.61
N THR A 379 -40.63 -4.63 36.41
CA THR A 379 -39.58 -3.66 36.73
C THR A 379 -39.20 -3.79 38.21
N GLY A 380 -37.93 -4.09 38.49
CA GLY A 380 -37.49 -4.35 39.86
C GLY A 380 -35.98 -4.35 40.02
N PHE A 381 -35.50 -4.43 41.27
CA PHE A 381 -34.08 -4.52 41.56
C PHE A 381 -33.56 -5.95 41.38
N CYS A 382 -32.62 -6.14 40.46
CA CYS A 382 -31.89 -7.38 40.22
C CYS A 382 -30.39 -7.16 40.39
N HIS A 383 -29.64 -8.24 40.59
CA HIS A 383 -28.19 -8.23 40.40
C HIS A 383 -27.90 -8.57 38.94
N VAL A 384 -27.12 -7.74 38.27
CA VAL A 384 -26.70 -7.92 36.87
C VAL A 384 -25.18 -7.95 36.79
N GLY A 385 -24.64 -8.83 35.98
CA GLY A 385 -23.21 -8.95 35.80
C GLY A 385 -22.76 -10.32 35.30
N ASN A 386 -21.47 -10.60 35.44
CA ASN A 386 -20.89 -11.89 35.08
C ASN A 386 -21.13 -12.90 36.22
N PHE A 387 -21.93 -13.93 35.97
CA PHE A 387 -22.18 -15.03 36.90
C PHE A 387 -21.69 -16.36 36.31
N GLY A 388 -21.17 -17.26 37.15
CA GLY A 388 -20.74 -18.59 36.71
C GLY A 388 -19.53 -19.11 37.49
N SER A 389 -18.67 -19.85 36.79
CA SER A 389 -17.38 -20.36 37.30
C SER A 389 -16.23 -19.88 36.42
N ASP A 390 -14.99 -20.15 36.84
CA ASP A 390 -13.78 -19.81 36.07
C ASP A 390 -13.79 -20.37 34.64
N ASN A 391 -14.49 -21.48 34.41
CA ASN A 391 -14.55 -22.15 33.11
C ASN A 391 -15.77 -21.75 32.26
N ARG A 392 -16.79 -21.11 32.86
CA ARG A 392 -18.01 -20.72 32.17
C ARG A 392 -18.70 -19.57 32.88
N MET A 393 -18.78 -18.43 32.20
CA MET A 393 -19.47 -17.23 32.69
C MET A 393 -20.58 -16.83 31.72
N ASP A 394 -21.72 -16.42 32.27
CA ASP A 394 -22.83 -15.80 31.55
C ASP A 394 -23.03 -14.38 32.10
N TYR A 395 -23.20 -13.41 31.21
CA TYR A 395 -23.66 -12.07 31.60
C TYR A 395 -25.18 -12.09 31.71
N THR A 396 -25.70 -12.09 32.93
CA THR A 396 -27.12 -12.41 33.19
C THR A 396 -27.64 -11.65 34.40
N ILE A 397 -28.94 -11.72 34.61
CA ILE A 397 -29.63 -11.14 35.77
C ILE A 397 -30.03 -12.23 36.77
N ILE A 398 -29.86 -11.95 38.06
CA ILE A 398 -30.30 -12.82 39.15
C ILE A 398 -31.10 -12.00 40.17
N GLY A 399 -32.30 -12.49 40.48
CA GLY A 399 -33.15 -11.88 41.51
C GLY A 399 -34.58 -12.39 41.48
N ALA A 400 -35.31 -12.15 42.58
CA ALA A 400 -36.73 -12.47 42.69
C ALA A 400 -37.57 -11.75 41.61
N GLU A 401 -37.17 -10.55 41.21
CA GLU A 401 -37.85 -9.74 40.21
C GLU A 401 -37.76 -10.33 38.80
N ALA A 402 -36.68 -11.05 38.47
CA ALA A 402 -36.56 -11.79 37.21
C ALA A 402 -37.53 -12.98 37.17
N ASN A 403 -37.65 -13.70 38.28
CA ASN A 403 -38.62 -14.79 38.43
C ASN A 403 -40.07 -14.29 38.39
N LEU A 404 -40.33 -13.06 38.82
CA LEU A 404 -41.66 -12.47 38.72
C LEU A 404 -42.06 -12.24 37.25
N ALA A 405 -41.15 -11.78 36.39
CA ALA A 405 -41.42 -11.62 34.96
C ALA A 405 -41.84 -12.95 34.30
N ALA A 406 -41.12 -14.05 34.57
CA ALA A 406 -41.47 -15.38 34.08
C ALA A 406 -42.86 -15.84 34.55
N ARG A 407 -43.25 -15.48 35.77
CA ARG A 407 -44.58 -15.85 36.31
C ARG A 407 -45.71 -15.00 35.74
N LEU A 408 -45.45 -13.73 35.47
CA LEU A 408 -46.39 -12.87 34.74
C LEU A 408 -46.62 -13.42 33.33
N GLN A 409 -45.56 -13.88 32.66
CA GLN A 409 -45.68 -14.56 31.38
C GLN A 409 -46.54 -15.84 31.51
N ALA A 410 -46.32 -16.66 32.53
CA ALA A 410 -47.06 -17.91 32.70
C ALA A 410 -48.58 -17.72 32.90
N VAL A 411 -49.00 -16.61 33.52
CA VAL A 411 -50.43 -16.27 33.69
C VAL A 411 -51.02 -15.50 32.52
N ALA A 412 -50.19 -15.06 31.57
CA ALA A 412 -50.67 -14.40 30.37
C ALA A 412 -51.49 -15.37 29.52
N GLN A 413 -52.62 -14.90 29.01
CA GLN A 413 -53.33 -15.62 27.95
C GLN A 413 -52.44 -15.68 26.70
N PRO A 414 -52.56 -16.72 25.86
CA PRO A 414 -51.85 -16.79 24.59
C PRO A 414 -52.04 -15.52 23.77
N GLY A 415 -50.96 -14.99 23.19
CA GLY A 415 -50.99 -13.75 22.41
C GLY A 415 -51.13 -12.47 23.23
N SER A 416 -51.00 -12.53 24.56
CA SER A 416 -51.13 -11.36 25.44
C SER A 416 -49.83 -10.98 26.15
N ILE A 417 -49.76 -9.73 26.57
CA ILE A 417 -48.66 -9.15 27.33
C ILE A 417 -49.19 -8.81 28.73
N VAL A 418 -48.55 -9.34 29.76
CA VAL A 418 -48.89 -9.08 31.16
C VAL A 418 -47.74 -8.37 31.86
N ILE A 419 -48.05 -7.30 32.58
CA ILE A 419 -47.06 -6.48 33.29
C ILE A 419 -47.35 -6.41 34.79
N SER A 420 -46.31 -6.23 35.61
CA SER A 420 -46.49 -5.96 37.05
C SER A 420 -47.06 -4.56 37.31
N TYR A 421 -47.56 -4.34 38.52
CA TYR A 421 -47.96 -3.00 38.97
C TYR A 421 -46.79 -2.00 38.87
N GLU A 422 -45.58 -2.41 39.22
CA GLU A 422 -44.39 -1.57 39.17
C GLU A 422 -44.09 -1.10 37.74
N THR A 423 -44.19 -1.98 36.76
CA THR A 423 -44.07 -1.61 35.34
C THR A 423 -45.25 -0.72 34.92
N TYR A 424 -46.49 -1.11 35.24
CA TYR A 424 -47.69 -0.33 34.91
C TYR A 424 -47.61 1.10 35.46
N ALA A 425 -47.20 1.30 36.70
CA ALA A 425 -47.07 2.62 37.31
C ALA A 425 -46.09 3.55 36.55
N LEU A 426 -45.10 2.98 35.85
CA LEU A 426 -44.14 3.72 35.04
C LEU A 426 -44.66 4.05 33.64
N VAL A 427 -45.61 3.27 33.10
CA VAL A 427 -46.08 3.38 31.70
C VAL A 427 -47.58 3.68 31.56
N ARG A 428 -48.31 3.86 32.66
CA ARG A 428 -49.78 4.07 32.67
C ARG A 428 -50.27 5.26 31.84
N ASP A 429 -49.37 6.19 31.52
CA ASP A 429 -49.62 7.37 30.68
C ASP A 429 -49.54 7.08 29.19
N ILE A 430 -48.94 5.95 28.79
CA ILE A 430 -48.72 5.58 27.39
C ILE A 430 -49.34 4.23 27.02
N VAL A 431 -49.90 3.49 27.98
CA VAL A 431 -50.40 2.12 27.80
C VAL A 431 -51.78 1.98 28.41
N GLU A 432 -52.72 1.45 27.62
CA GLU A 432 -54.01 0.98 28.11
C GLU A 432 -53.84 -0.43 28.66
N ALA A 433 -54.13 -0.62 29.95
CA ALA A 433 -54.02 -1.92 30.60
C ALA A 433 -55.15 -2.17 31.59
N GLU A 434 -55.52 -3.44 31.75
CA GLU A 434 -56.61 -3.88 32.63
C GLU A 434 -56.05 -4.75 33.76
N ALA A 435 -56.47 -4.50 34.99
CA ALA A 435 -56.05 -5.27 36.15
C ALA A 435 -56.64 -6.69 36.12
N LEU A 436 -55.80 -7.70 36.32
CA LEU A 436 -56.20 -9.10 36.47
C LEU A 436 -56.39 -9.46 37.94
N ALA A 437 -56.97 -10.63 38.19
CA ALA A 437 -57.10 -11.17 39.53
C ALA A 437 -55.73 -11.29 40.22
N PRO A 438 -55.61 -10.96 41.52
CA PRO A 438 -54.35 -11.08 42.25
C PRO A 438 -53.83 -12.52 42.22
N ILE A 439 -52.53 -12.69 41.95
CA ILE A 439 -51.87 -14.00 41.90
C ILE A 439 -50.93 -14.19 43.08
N ALA A 440 -50.91 -15.41 43.63
CA ALA A 440 -49.94 -15.82 44.63
C ALA A 440 -48.65 -16.25 43.96
N VAL A 441 -47.55 -15.58 44.29
CA VAL A 441 -46.24 -15.78 43.68
C VAL A 441 -45.34 -16.42 44.74
N LYS A 442 -45.03 -17.72 44.61
CA LYS A 442 -44.07 -18.46 45.47
C LYS A 442 -42.79 -17.65 45.77
N GLY A 443 -42.57 -17.26 47.03
CA GLY A 443 -41.41 -16.45 47.42
C GLY A 443 -41.64 -14.93 47.43
N VAL A 444 -42.84 -14.46 47.10
CA VAL A 444 -43.33 -13.10 47.35
C VAL A 444 -44.45 -13.20 48.38
N SER A 445 -44.32 -12.48 49.49
CA SER A 445 -45.27 -12.55 50.61
C SER A 445 -46.61 -11.87 50.32
N ARG A 446 -46.62 -10.88 49.41
CA ARG A 446 -47.83 -10.16 48.97
C ARG A 446 -48.41 -10.75 47.69
N ALA A 447 -49.73 -10.69 47.54
CA ALA A 447 -50.37 -10.96 46.26
C ALA A 447 -49.94 -9.90 45.24
N VAL A 448 -49.55 -10.34 44.04
CA VAL A 448 -49.19 -9.44 42.93
C VAL A 448 -50.43 -9.25 42.08
N VAL A 449 -50.77 -8.02 41.73
CA VAL A 449 -51.86 -7.69 40.80
C VAL A 449 -51.25 -7.50 39.42
N PRO A 450 -51.43 -8.44 38.47
CA PRO A 450 -50.95 -8.28 37.11
C PRO A 450 -51.86 -7.35 36.31
N TYR A 451 -51.33 -6.75 35.26
CA TYR A 451 -52.08 -5.92 34.31
C TYR A 451 -51.90 -6.47 32.90
N VAL A 452 -52.99 -6.76 32.20
CA VAL A 452 -52.92 -7.14 30.78
C VAL A 452 -52.89 -5.88 29.92
N VAL A 453 -51.91 -5.78 29.02
CA VAL A 453 -51.79 -4.66 28.08
C VAL A 453 -52.76 -4.84 26.93
N ARG A 454 -53.55 -3.80 26.64
CA ARG A 454 -54.51 -3.74 25.53
C ARG A 454 -53.95 -2.99 24.31
N GLY A 455 -53.06 -2.02 24.53
CA GLY A 455 -52.44 -1.23 23.47
C GLY A 455 -51.76 0.02 24.02
N LEU A 456 -51.32 0.90 23.12
CA LEU A 456 -50.79 2.21 23.49
C LEU A 456 -51.94 3.23 23.64
N SER A 457 -51.90 4.03 24.70
CA SER A 457 -52.87 5.10 24.93
C SER A 457 -52.76 6.19 23.87
N GLY A 458 -53.88 6.52 23.22
CA GLY A 458 -53.93 7.57 22.20
C GLY A 458 -53.34 7.16 20.84
N ALA A 459 -53.14 5.87 20.59
CA ALA A 459 -52.84 5.39 19.24
C ALA A 459 -54.02 5.74 18.31
N ALA A 460 -53.81 6.70 17.40
CA ALA A 460 -54.67 6.88 16.24
C ALA A 460 -54.78 5.54 15.48
N GLU A 461 -55.99 5.21 15.03
CA GLU A 461 -56.37 4.01 14.25
C GLU A 461 -55.21 3.05 13.96
N ALA A 462 -55.13 1.95 14.72
CA ALA A 462 -54.06 0.98 14.58
C ALA A 462 -53.92 0.54 13.12
N ASP A 463 -52.75 0.83 12.51
CA ASP A 463 -52.39 0.39 11.15
C ASP A 463 -52.44 -1.14 11.01
N VAL A 464 -52.38 -1.87 12.12
CA VAL A 464 -52.55 -3.32 12.17
C VAL A 464 -53.60 -3.65 13.22
N ILE A 465 -54.73 -4.19 12.77
CA ILE A 465 -55.80 -4.72 13.62
C ILE A 465 -55.54 -6.21 13.81
N HIS A 466 -55.24 -6.60 15.03
CA HIS A 466 -55.09 -8.00 15.43
C HIS A 466 -56.04 -8.32 16.57
N GLY A 467 -56.76 -9.43 16.47
CA GLY A 467 -57.70 -9.86 17.49
C GLY A 467 -58.04 -11.34 17.35
N GLN A 468 -57.94 -12.07 18.45
CA GLN A 468 -58.23 -13.50 18.49
C GLN A 468 -59.20 -13.82 19.62
N VAL A 469 -60.34 -14.43 19.28
CA VAL A 469 -61.33 -14.97 20.21
C VAL A 469 -61.72 -16.37 19.74
N GLN A 470 -62.46 -17.12 20.56
CA GLN A 470 -62.88 -18.48 20.18
C GLN A 470 -63.69 -18.45 18.86
N GLY A 471 -63.12 -19.02 17.80
CA GLY A 471 -63.73 -19.07 16.46
C GLY A 471 -63.38 -17.91 15.53
N LEU A 472 -62.52 -16.97 15.93
CA LEU A 472 -62.04 -15.87 15.09
C LEU A 472 -60.55 -15.60 15.35
N ASP A 473 -59.74 -15.68 14.30
CA ASP A 473 -58.36 -15.19 14.23
C ASP A 473 -58.32 -14.12 13.14
N LEU A 474 -58.17 -12.85 13.54
CA LEU A 474 -58.13 -11.70 12.64
C LEU A 474 -56.77 -11.03 12.72
N PHE A 475 -56.05 -11.04 11.60
CA PHE A 475 -54.88 -10.19 11.36
C PHE A 475 -55.14 -9.33 10.13
N LEU A 476 -55.10 -8.02 10.30
CA LEU A 476 -55.38 -7.06 9.25
C LEU A 476 -54.36 -5.93 9.32
N ASP A 477 -53.39 -5.94 8.41
CA ASP A 477 -52.44 -4.85 8.21
C ASP A 477 -52.98 -3.89 7.15
N ILE A 478 -53.46 -2.72 7.58
CA ILE A 478 -54.05 -1.67 6.76
C ILE A 478 -53.02 -1.11 5.77
N LYS A 479 -51.73 -1.05 6.14
CA LYS A 479 -50.66 -0.53 5.27
C LYS A 479 -50.26 -1.53 4.18
N ALA A 480 -50.48 -2.82 4.42
CA ALA A 480 -50.20 -3.86 3.43
C ALA A 480 -51.32 -4.01 2.37
N LEU A 481 -52.46 -3.32 2.52
CA LEU A 481 -53.56 -3.39 1.56
C LEU A 481 -53.34 -2.47 0.37
N ASP A 482 -53.33 -3.04 -0.84
CA ASP A 482 -53.50 -2.24 -2.06
C ASP A 482 -54.98 -1.85 -2.29
N ALA A 483 -55.22 -0.95 -3.25
CA ALA A 483 -56.56 -0.43 -3.52
C ALA A 483 -57.59 -1.50 -3.95
N GLY A 484 -57.13 -2.60 -4.56
CA GLY A 484 -58.00 -3.72 -4.96
C GLY A 484 -58.36 -4.61 -3.77
N SER A 485 -57.35 -4.93 -2.96
CA SER A 485 -57.43 -5.77 -1.76
C SER A 485 -58.28 -5.10 -0.68
N ALA A 486 -58.19 -3.77 -0.52
CA ALA A 486 -59.00 -3.03 0.43
C ALA A 486 -60.52 -3.20 0.19
N GLY A 487 -60.95 -3.22 -1.08
CA GLY A 487 -62.36 -3.43 -1.44
C GLY A 487 -62.84 -4.86 -1.15
N GLU A 488 -61.98 -5.85 -1.38
CA GLU A 488 -62.29 -7.25 -1.08
C GLU A 488 -62.31 -7.53 0.43
N THR A 489 -61.32 -7.03 1.17
CA THR A 489 -61.26 -7.09 2.63
C THR A 489 -62.51 -6.46 3.25
N ARG A 490 -62.95 -5.30 2.77
CA ARG A 490 -64.19 -4.66 3.24
C ARG A 490 -65.40 -5.57 3.08
N ARG A 491 -65.60 -6.15 1.90
CA ARG A 491 -66.72 -7.08 1.64
C ARG A 491 -66.66 -8.31 2.55
N LEU A 492 -65.46 -8.82 2.81
CA LEU A 492 -65.25 -10.00 3.65
C LEU A 492 -65.59 -9.71 5.12
N LEU A 493 -65.18 -8.55 5.62
CA LEU A 493 -65.54 -8.07 6.97
C LEU A 493 -67.03 -7.78 7.09
N GLU A 494 -67.66 -7.12 6.10
CA GLU A 494 -69.10 -6.86 6.08
C GLU A 494 -69.92 -8.17 6.09
N LYS A 495 -69.48 -9.16 5.31
CA LYS A 495 -70.09 -10.49 5.30
C LYS A 495 -69.96 -11.18 6.66
N ALA A 496 -68.80 -11.10 7.31
CA ALA A 496 -68.57 -11.65 8.64
C ALA A 496 -69.45 -10.95 9.69
N LEU A 497 -69.54 -9.62 9.65
CA LEU A 497 -70.41 -8.83 10.54
C LEU A 497 -71.87 -9.24 10.39
N THR A 498 -72.37 -9.29 9.14
CA THR A 498 -73.75 -9.67 8.83
C THR A 498 -74.09 -11.07 9.37
N ALA A 499 -73.15 -12.02 9.25
CA ALA A 499 -73.32 -13.37 9.76
C ALA A 499 -73.39 -13.41 11.30
N LEU A 500 -72.57 -12.61 11.99
CA LEU A 500 -72.59 -12.49 13.45
C LEU A 500 -73.87 -11.82 13.96
N GLU A 501 -74.34 -10.76 13.30
CA GLU A 501 -75.61 -10.09 13.62
C GLU A 501 -76.81 -11.01 13.42
N THR A 502 -76.82 -11.80 12.34
CA THR A 502 -77.87 -12.80 12.07
C THR A 502 -77.90 -13.89 13.14
N ARG A 503 -76.74 -14.28 13.69
CA ARG A 503 -76.65 -15.21 14.82
C ARG A 503 -77.20 -14.58 16.10
N ALA A 504 -76.79 -13.36 16.44
CA ALA A 504 -77.28 -12.64 17.61
C ALA A 504 -78.80 -12.38 17.56
N GLY A 505 -79.37 -12.19 16.36
CA GLY A 505 -80.81 -12.08 16.14
C GLY A 505 -81.60 -13.38 16.36
N ARG A 506 -80.96 -14.55 16.27
CA ARG A 506 -81.58 -15.87 16.54
C ARG A 506 -81.57 -16.25 18.02
N GLU A 507 -80.67 -15.67 18.82
CA GLU A 507 -80.51 -15.96 20.26
C GLU A 507 -81.32 -15.00 21.17
N ARG A 508 -82.01 -13.99 20.62
CA ARG A 508 -82.98 -13.20 21.41
C ARG A 508 -84.22 -14.05 21.74
N PRO A 509 -84.56 -14.27 23.02
CA PRO A 509 -85.81 -14.94 23.39
C PRO A 509 -86.98 -14.08 22.91
N ARG A 510 -87.97 -14.69 22.24
CA ARG A 510 -89.29 -14.07 22.09
C ARG A 510 -89.83 -13.81 23.49
N ALA A 511 -89.98 -12.54 23.85
CA ALA A 511 -90.81 -12.14 24.97
C ALA A 511 -92.29 -12.30 24.58
N MET A 512 -93.03 -12.95 25.49
CA MET A 512 -94.43 -13.40 25.45
C MET A 512 -94.75 -14.64 24.62
#